data_AF-A0A1E5AAT4-F1
#
_entry.id   AF-A0A1E5AAT4-F1
#
_cell.length_a   1.000
_cell.length_b   1.000
_cell.length_c   1.000
_cell.angle_alpha   90.00
_cell.angle_beta   90.00
_cell.angle_gamma   90.00
#
_symmetry.space_group_name_H-M   'P 1'
#
loop_
_entity.id
_entity.type
_entity.pdbx_description
1 polymer ?
#
loop_
_entity_poly.entity_id
_entity_poly.type
_entity_poly.pdbx_seq_one_letter_code
_entity_poly.pdbx_strand_id
1 'polypeptide(L)'
;MLMNRRVVFPLVLFFVGFGAQADEAQSVLARQIEEASVTSNQAYFDTGAGSNADSGVGWTFYPPLLYRREMQVMDCDVTARTVEINPHNATEAPSIEITFDLARTKFPEPTVPLGVEYAFVMVDGDTALFELSFLPPYEPFIWSMTSGEELQQPVRFTRFLMEPVLNEEQPRRLLALLNQYQDKYCTLSG
;
A
#
# COMPACT_ATOMS: atom_id res chain seq x y z
N MET A 1 -26.07 71.93 -20.88
CA MET A 1 -26.23 70.92 -19.82
C MET A 1 -25.97 69.55 -20.44
N LEU A 2 -24.81 68.97 -20.19
CA LEU A 2 -24.42 67.62 -20.64
C LEU A 2 -24.24 66.77 -19.37
N MET A 3 -25.04 65.72 -19.25
CA MET A 3 -25.10 64.86 -18.06
C MET A 3 -24.14 63.68 -18.25
N ASN A 4 -23.04 63.67 -17.50
CA ASN A 4 -22.07 62.56 -17.46
C ASN A 4 -22.67 61.38 -16.71
N ARG A 5 -22.96 60.28 -17.40
CA ARG A 5 -23.32 58.98 -16.80
C ARG A 5 -22.04 58.19 -16.55
N ARG A 6 -21.61 58.10 -15.29
CA ARG A 6 -20.54 57.18 -14.86
C ARG A 6 -21.11 55.77 -14.82
N VAL A 7 -20.57 54.89 -15.66
CA VAL A 7 -20.82 53.44 -15.60
C VAL A 7 -19.83 52.85 -14.60
N VAL A 8 -20.35 52.29 -13.51
CA VAL A 8 -19.59 51.48 -12.55
C VAL A 8 -19.69 50.04 -13.04
N PHE A 9 -18.58 49.47 -13.48
CA PHE A 9 -18.46 48.04 -13.78
C PHE A 9 -18.19 47.28 -12.47
N PRO A 10 -18.98 46.25 -12.11
CA PRO A 10 -18.60 45.34 -11.03
C PRO A 10 -17.54 44.37 -11.55
N LEU A 11 -16.41 44.30 -10.84
CA LEU A 11 -15.37 43.30 -11.02
C LEU A 11 -15.90 41.98 -10.47
N VAL A 12 -16.38 41.10 -11.35
CA VAL A 12 -16.76 39.72 -11.00
C VAL A 12 -15.47 38.92 -10.86
N LEU A 13 -15.04 38.69 -9.62
CA LEU A 13 -13.98 37.74 -9.29
C LEU A 13 -14.50 36.32 -9.51
N PHE A 14 -14.05 35.70 -10.60
CA PHE A 14 -14.20 34.26 -10.87
C PHE A 14 -13.29 33.48 -9.90
N PHE A 15 -13.87 32.92 -8.85
CA PHE A 15 -13.22 31.93 -7.95
C PHE A 15 -13.85 30.54 -8.18
N VAL A 16 -13.72 29.98 -9.38
CA VAL A 16 -14.18 28.61 -9.65
C VAL A 16 -13.14 27.93 -10.54
N GLY A 17 -12.30 27.06 -9.97
CA GLY A 17 -11.32 26.32 -10.76
C GLY A 17 -10.35 25.41 -9.98
N PHE A 18 -10.19 25.58 -8.66
CA PHE A 18 -9.14 24.86 -7.92
C PHE A 18 -9.53 23.47 -7.39
N GLY A 19 -10.81 23.11 -7.34
CA GLY A 19 -11.28 21.82 -6.79
C GLY A 19 -11.00 20.63 -7.72
N ALA A 20 -11.41 20.71 -8.98
CA ALA A 20 -11.28 19.59 -9.93
C ALA A 20 -9.82 19.17 -10.20
N GLN A 21 -8.88 20.11 -10.14
CA GLN A 21 -7.47 19.83 -10.37
C GLN A 21 -6.80 19.14 -9.17
N ALA A 22 -7.29 19.39 -7.95
CA ALA A 22 -6.79 18.73 -6.74
C ALA A 22 -7.25 17.27 -6.69
N ASP A 23 -8.54 17.02 -6.97
CA ASP A 23 -9.12 15.67 -7.00
C ASP A 23 -8.46 14.80 -8.07
N GLU A 24 -8.20 15.35 -9.26
CA GLU A 24 -7.49 14.66 -10.32
C GLU A 24 -6.03 14.33 -9.91
N ALA A 25 -5.31 15.29 -9.33
CA ALA A 25 -3.94 15.05 -8.89
C ALA A 25 -3.84 14.02 -7.75
N GLN A 26 -4.81 14.04 -6.82
CA GLN A 26 -4.92 13.08 -5.73
C GLN A 26 -5.18 11.67 -6.25
N SER A 27 -6.15 11.51 -7.15
CA SER A 27 -6.45 10.20 -7.77
C SER A 27 -5.29 9.65 -8.59
N VAL A 28 -4.52 10.51 -9.27
CA VAL A 28 -3.32 10.09 -10.01
C VAL A 28 -2.24 9.55 -9.06
N LEU A 29 -2.00 10.21 -7.94
CA LEU A 29 -1.02 9.73 -6.94
C LEU A 29 -1.48 8.45 -6.26
N ALA A 30 -2.77 8.32 -5.93
CA ALA A 30 -3.36 7.08 -5.40
C ALA A 30 -3.10 5.90 -6.36
N ARG A 31 -3.37 6.08 -7.66
CA ARG A 31 -3.10 5.05 -8.67
C ARG A 31 -1.62 4.70 -8.79
N GLN A 32 -0.72 5.67 -8.66
CA GLN A 32 0.73 5.39 -8.69
C GLN A 32 1.18 4.57 -7.47
N ILE A 33 0.57 4.79 -6.30
CA ILE A 33 0.81 3.97 -5.11
C ILE A 33 0.33 2.54 -5.35
N GLU A 34 -0.90 2.38 -5.88
CA GLU A 34 -1.44 1.07 -6.25
C GLU A 34 -0.49 0.33 -7.18
N GLU A 35 -0.11 0.95 -8.31
CA GLU A 35 0.82 0.36 -9.29
C GLU A 35 2.19 0.00 -8.69
N ALA A 36 2.74 0.83 -7.80
CA ALA A 36 4.03 0.57 -7.18
C ALA A 36 3.97 -0.51 -6.09
N SER A 37 2.82 -0.67 -5.44
CA SER A 37 2.60 -1.62 -4.33
C SER A 37 2.37 -3.06 -4.76
N VAL A 38 1.91 -3.27 -6.00
CA VAL A 38 1.56 -4.61 -6.50
C VAL A 38 2.82 -5.47 -6.60
N THR A 39 2.79 -6.60 -5.90
CA THR A 39 3.82 -7.63 -5.99
C THR A 39 3.46 -8.65 -7.07
N SER A 40 4.47 -9.27 -7.69
CA SER A 40 4.18 -10.29 -8.70
C SER A 40 3.66 -11.59 -8.05
N ASN A 41 2.93 -12.40 -8.81
CA ASN A 41 2.34 -13.65 -8.33
C ASN A 41 3.43 -14.60 -7.84
N GLN A 42 3.48 -14.87 -6.53
CA GLN A 42 4.42 -15.85 -5.99
C GLN A 42 3.71 -17.17 -5.77
N ALA A 43 4.20 -18.21 -6.43
CA ALA A 43 3.86 -19.58 -6.09
C ALA A 43 4.55 -19.93 -4.78
N TYR A 44 3.76 -20.09 -3.71
CA TYR A 44 4.26 -20.73 -2.51
C TYR A 44 4.38 -22.22 -2.80
N PHE A 45 5.59 -22.65 -3.16
CA PHE A 45 5.92 -24.06 -3.21
C PHE A 45 6.25 -24.49 -1.79
N ASP A 46 5.39 -25.33 -1.20
CA ASP A 46 5.69 -26.04 0.04
C ASP A 46 6.79 -27.09 -0.26
N THR A 47 8.01 -26.62 -0.49
CA THR A 47 9.18 -27.49 -0.55
C THR A 47 9.62 -27.67 0.89
N GLY A 48 9.24 -28.80 1.49
CA GLY A 48 9.69 -29.23 2.81
C GLY A 48 11.21 -29.43 2.88
N ALA A 49 11.98 -28.35 2.76
CA ALA A 49 13.43 -28.32 2.84
C ALA A 49 13.84 -28.34 4.31
N GLY A 50 13.77 -29.52 4.91
CA GLY A 50 14.62 -29.83 6.05
C GLY A 50 16.08 -29.84 5.58
N SER A 51 16.92 -29.01 6.18
CA SER A 51 18.36 -28.87 5.91
C SER A 51 19.22 -30.10 6.25
N ASN A 52 18.61 -31.29 6.38
CA ASN A 52 19.30 -32.57 6.46
C ASN A 52 18.85 -33.41 5.27
N ALA A 53 19.73 -33.49 4.28
CA ALA A 53 19.61 -34.37 3.14
C ALA A 53 19.41 -35.82 3.59
N ASP A 54 18.18 -36.33 3.49
CA ASP A 54 17.82 -37.73 3.17
C ASP A 54 16.35 -37.98 3.52
N SER A 55 15.42 -37.52 2.69
CA SER A 55 14.18 -38.26 2.34
C SER A 55 13.14 -37.34 1.69
N GLY A 56 12.59 -37.77 0.55
CA GLY A 56 11.21 -37.43 0.20
C GLY A 56 11.01 -36.59 -1.05
N VAL A 57 11.09 -37.25 -2.20
CA VAL A 57 10.35 -36.99 -3.46
C VAL A 57 9.49 -35.71 -3.47
N GLY A 58 9.99 -34.67 -4.13
CA GLY A 58 9.22 -33.47 -4.42
C GLY A 58 8.21 -33.72 -5.54
N TRP A 59 6.93 -33.66 -5.22
CA TRP A 59 5.81 -33.22 -6.06
C TRP A 59 4.71 -32.74 -5.12
N THR A 60 4.43 -31.44 -5.08
CA THR A 60 3.24 -30.92 -4.41
C THR A 60 2.01 -31.44 -5.19
N PHE A 61 1.22 -32.33 -4.58
CA PHE A 61 -0.05 -32.84 -5.14
C PHE A 61 -1.14 -31.77 -5.24
N TYR A 62 -0.87 -30.57 -4.69
CA TYR A 62 -1.75 -29.43 -4.71
C TYR A 62 -1.17 -28.37 -5.65
N PRO A 63 -2.01 -27.70 -6.47
CA PRO A 63 -1.56 -26.54 -7.23
C PRO A 63 -0.94 -25.52 -6.27
N PRO A 64 0.18 -24.87 -6.63
CA PRO A 64 0.80 -23.88 -5.78
C PRO A 64 -0.21 -22.76 -5.50
N LEU A 65 -0.34 -22.39 -4.23
CA LEU A 65 -1.11 -21.21 -3.85
C LEU A 65 -0.34 -19.99 -4.35
N LEU A 66 -0.97 -19.24 -5.26
CA LEU A 66 -0.43 -18.01 -5.79
C LEU A 66 -0.97 -16.87 -4.94
N TYR A 67 -0.11 -16.00 -4.41
CA TYR A 67 -0.55 -14.80 -3.71
C TYR A 67 -0.12 -13.53 -4.44
N ARG A 68 -0.93 -12.48 -4.26
CA ARG A 68 -0.59 -11.11 -4.64
C ARG A 68 -0.83 -10.20 -3.45
N ARG A 69 0.11 -9.29 -3.22
CA ARG A 69 -0.03 -8.22 -2.23
C ARG A 69 -0.19 -6.90 -2.94
N GLU A 70 -1.06 -6.06 -2.42
CA GLU A 70 -1.38 -4.76 -3.00
C GLU A 70 -1.86 -3.79 -1.92
N MET A 71 -1.71 -2.50 -2.20
CA MET A 71 -2.29 -1.41 -1.43
C MET A 71 -3.26 -0.63 -2.30
N GLN A 72 -4.38 -0.21 -1.71
CA GLN A 72 -5.34 0.71 -2.29
C GLN A 72 -5.41 1.96 -1.43
N VAL A 73 -5.48 3.14 -2.05
CA VAL A 73 -5.58 4.43 -1.35
C VAL A 73 -6.92 5.08 -1.69
N MET A 74 -7.74 5.34 -0.67
CA MET A 74 -8.97 6.12 -0.81
C MET A 74 -8.95 7.24 0.23
N ASP A 75 -8.87 8.48 -0.25
CA ASP A 75 -8.60 9.63 0.61
C ASP A 75 -7.36 9.37 1.48
N CYS A 76 -7.52 9.39 2.81
CA CYS A 76 -6.42 9.08 3.73
C CYS A 76 -6.45 7.65 4.27
N ASP A 77 -7.42 6.84 3.86
CA ASP A 77 -7.46 5.43 4.23
C ASP A 77 -6.69 4.59 3.21
N VAL A 78 -5.78 3.76 3.72
CA VAL A 78 -5.04 2.78 2.92
C VAL A 78 -5.42 1.39 3.34
N THR A 79 -5.87 0.59 2.37
CA THR A 79 -6.15 -0.83 2.55
C THR A 79 -5.01 -1.63 1.94
N ALA A 80 -4.21 -2.29 2.79
CA ALA A 80 -3.20 -3.25 2.37
C ALA A 80 -3.75 -4.67 2.51
N ARG A 81 -3.66 -5.47 1.45
CA ARG A 81 -4.22 -6.82 1.42
C ARG A 81 -3.30 -7.85 0.78
N THR A 82 -3.43 -9.09 1.22
CA THR A 82 -2.91 -10.29 0.57
C THR A 82 -4.08 -11.04 -0.02
N VAL A 83 -4.06 -11.30 -1.32
CA VAL A 83 -5.12 -11.96 -2.06
C VAL A 83 -4.59 -13.26 -2.65
N GLU A 84 -5.34 -14.35 -2.49
CA GLU A 84 -5.07 -15.61 -3.17
C GLU A 84 -5.52 -15.49 -4.64
N ILE A 85 -4.63 -15.83 -5.55
CA ILE A 85 -4.88 -15.87 -6.99
C ILE A 85 -5.26 -17.30 -7.35
N ASN A 86 -6.57 -17.56 -7.33
CA ASN A 86 -7.10 -18.80 -7.84
C ASN A 86 -7.41 -18.65 -9.35
N PRO A 87 -6.81 -19.48 -10.23
CA PRO A 87 -7.10 -19.43 -11.67
C PRO A 87 -8.57 -19.77 -12.01
N HIS A 88 -9.34 -20.30 -11.07
CA HIS A 88 -10.75 -20.63 -11.24
C HIS A 88 -11.73 -19.61 -10.67
N ASN A 89 -11.27 -18.65 -9.84
CA ASN A 89 -12.14 -17.66 -9.21
C ASN A 89 -11.40 -16.33 -9.03
N ALA A 90 -11.85 -15.30 -9.74
CA ALA A 90 -11.24 -13.95 -9.69
C ALA A 90 -11.66 -13.13 -8.45
N THR A 91 -12.53 -13.68 -7.60
CA THR A 91 -13.20 -12.97 -6.48
C THR A 91 -13.10 -13.77 -5.18
N GLU A 92 -11.89 -14.17 -4.80
CA GLU A 92 -11.66 -14.67 -3.45
C GLU A 92 -11.43 -13.50 -2.50
N ALA A 93 -11.97 -13.63 -1.28
CA ALA A 93 -11.72 -12.69 -0.21
C ALA A 93 -10.20 -12.65 0.08
N PRO A 94 -9.65 -11.51 0.53
CA PRO A 94 -8.25 -11.47 0.95
C PRO A 94 -8.00 -12.52 2.04
N SER A 95 -6.76 -13.01 2.19
CA SER A 95 -6.36 -13.86 3.31
C SER A 95 -5.81 -13.04 4.49
N ILE A 96 -5.37 -11.81 4.21
CA ILE A 96 -4.95 -10.80 5.19
C ILE A 96 -5.40 -9.44 4.66
N GLU A 97 -6.01 -8.62 5.51
CA GLU A 97 -6.38 -7.24 5.20
C GLU A 97 -6.18 -6.32 6.40
N ILE A 98 -5.67 -5.12 6.17
CA ILE A 98 -5.62 -4.03 7.15
C ILE A 98 -5.96 -2.72 6.46
N THR A 99 -6.88 -1.96 7.05
CA THR A 99 -7.15 -0.57 6.65
C THR A 99 -6.59 0.36 7.72
N PHE A 100 -5.79 1.33 7.30
CA PHE A 100 -5.15 2.30 8.19
C PHE A 100 -5.14 3.72 7.63
N ASP A 101 -5.18 4.70 8.55
CA ASP A 101 -5.15 6.13 8.23
C ASP A 101 -3.72 6.63 8.00
N LEU A 102 -3.45 7.16 6.81
CA LEU A 102 -2.18 7.78 6.42
C LEU A 102 -1.79 8.92 7.37
N ALA A 103 -2.72 9.75 7.83
CA ALA A 103 -2.43 10.85 8.76
C ALA A 103 -1.88 10.35 10.11
N ARG A 104 -2.16 9.09 10.45
CA ARG A 104 -1.79 8.44 11.71
C ARG A 104 -0.77 7.32 11.53
N THR A 105 -0.12 7.25 10.37
CA THR A 105 0.87 6.23 10.03
C THR A 105 2.21 6.88 9.75
N LYS A 106 3.27 6.28 10.30
CA LYS A 106 4.66 6.66 10.03
C LYS A 106 5.28 5.62 9.11
N PHE A 107 5.82 6.09 7.99
CA PHE A 107 6.60 5.29 7.04
C PHE A 107 8.10 5.49 7.26
N PRO A 108 8.94 4.49 6.93
CA PRO A 108 10.37 4.71 6.79
C PRO A 108 10.65 5.69 5.65
N GLU A 109 11.62 6.58 5.86
CA GLU A 109 12.05 7.48 4.79
C GLU A 109 12.66 6.68 3.62
N PRO A 110 12.38 7.03 2.35
CA PRO A 110 12.91 6.31 1.19
C PRO A 110 14.44 6.29 1.11
N THR A 111 15.11 7.20 1.82
CA THR A 111 16.56 7.37 1.85
C THR A 111 17.24 6.66 3.03
N VAL A 112 16.44 6.09 3.95
CA VAL A 112 16.99 5.36 5.11
C VAL A 112 17.79 4.14 4.62
N PRO A 113 18.98 3.90 5.21
CA PRO A 113 19.75 2.69 4.93
C PRO A 113 18.99 1.41 5.30
N LEU A 114 19.37 0.29 4.70
CA LEU A 114 18.83 -1.02 5.08
C LEU A 114 19.07 -1.30 6.58
N GLY A 115 18.06 -1.81 7.25
CA GLY A 115 18.02 -2.04 8.69
C GLY A 115 16.76 -2.80 9.11
N VAL A 116 16.29 -2.54 10.33
CA VAL A 116 15.13 -3.25 10.91
C VAL A 116 13.81 -2.75 10.33
N GLU A 117 13.68 -1.44 10.11
CA GLU A 117 12.45 -0.80 9.62
C GLU A 117 12.29 -0.89 8.10
N TYR A 118 13.40 -1.07 7.37
CA TYR A 118 13.43 -1.27 5.93
C TYR A 118 14.52 -2.29 5.59
N ALA A 119 14.15 -3.43 5.02
CA ALA A 119 15.07 -4.50 4.66
C ALA A 119 14.92 -4.88 3.18
N PHE A 120 16.03 -5.29 2.58
CA PHE A 120 16.07 -5.82 1.21
C PHE A 120 16.98 -7.05 1.20
N VAL A 121 16.47 -8.17 0.68
CA VAL A 121 17.16 -9.47 0.68
C VAL A 121 17.21 -9.99 -0.75
N MET A 122 18.42 -10.25 -1.26
CA MET A 122 18.69 -10.71 -2.64
C MET A 122 19.05 -12.21 -2.75
N VAL A 123 18.74 -13.01 -1.72
CA VAL A 123 19.34 -14.37 -1.61
C VAL A 123 18.48 -15.44 -2.28
N ASP A 124 17.15 -15.35 -2.29
CA ASP A 124 16.24 -16.38 -2.85
C ASP A 124 14.91 -15.78 -3.33
N GLY A 125 14.99 -14.76 -4.18
CA GLY A 125 13.87 -13.92 -4.56
C GLY A 125 14.04 -12.55 -3.94
N ASP A 126 14.28 -11.57 -4.80
CA ASP A 126 14.47 -10.20 -4.41
C ASP A 126 13.23 -9.72 -3.63
N THR A 127 13.43 -9.52 -2.33
CA THR A 127 12.35 -9.25 -1.38
C THR A 127 12.64 -7.95 -0.66
N ALA A 128 11.66 -7.06 -0.62
CA ALA A 128 11.73 -5.86 0.20
C ALA A 128 10.69 -5.93 1.32
N LEU A 129 11.04 -5.41 2.49
CA LEU A 129 10.14 -5.30 3.62
C LEU A 129 10.27 -3.91 4.21
N PHE A 130 9.14 -3.28 4.56
CA PHE A 130 9.15 -2.08 5.38
C PHE A 130 8.09 -2.16 6.47
N GLU A 131 8.42 -1.58 7.62
CA GLU A 131 7.56 -1.52 8.78
C GLU A 131 6.71 -0.25 8.77
N LEU A 132 5.40 -0.41 8.91
CA LEU A 132 4.41 0.65 9.05
C LEU A 132 4.09 0.78 10.53
N SER A 133 4.38 1.94 11.12
CA SER A 133 4.11 2.21 12.53
C SER A 133 2.89 3.12 12.69
N PHE A 134 1.99 2.81 13.62
CA PHE A 134 0.79 3.60 13.88
C PHE A 134 0.98 4.51 15.09
N LEU A 135 0.62 5.80 14.94
CA LEU A 135 0.85 6.82 15.96
C LEU A 135 -0.16 6.67 17.11
N PRO A 136 0.28 6.49 18.38
CA PRO A 136 -0.64 6.39 19.51
C PRO A 136 -1.58 7.61 19.62
N PRO A 137 -2.85 7.42 20.03
CA PRO A 137 -3.48 6.19 20.51
C PRO A 137 -4.12 5.35 19.38
N TYR A 138 -3.76 5.57 18.11
CA TYR A 138 -4.36 4.88 16.99
C TYR A 138 -3.80 3.45 16.83
N GLU A 139 -4.70 2.47 16.80
CA GLU A 139 -4.40 1.05 16.61
C GLU A 139 -5.42 0.47 15.61
N PRO A 140 -5.11 0.41 14.30
CA PRO A 140 -5.99 -0.21 13.31
C PRO A 140 -6.13 -1.71 13.57
N PHE A 141 -7.20 -2.30 13.06
CA PHE A 141 -7.44 -3.74 13.15
C PHE A 141 -6.92 -4.43 11.89
N ILE A 142 -6.09 -5.46 12.08
CA ILE A 142 -5.77 -6.41 11.02
C ILE A 142 -6.76 -7.57 11.10
N TRP A 143 -7.30 -7.94 9.95
CA TRP A 143 -8.11 -9.14 9.77
C TRP A 143 -7.29 -10.17 8.97
N SER A 144 -7.42 -11.45 9.35
CA SER A 144 -6.74 -12.55 8.66
C SER A 144 -7.55 -13.84 8.72
N MET A 145 -7.51 -14.59 7.63
CA MET A 145 -8.05 -15.94 7.51
C MET A 145 -6.90 -16.93 7.30
N THR A 146 -6.38 -17.49 8.39
CA THR A 146 -5.35 -18.54 8.37
C THR A 146 -5.96 -19.89 8.73
N SER A 147 -5.70 -20.93 7.93
CA SER A 147 -5.97 -22.37 8.17
C SER A 147 -7.09 -22.75 9.17
N GLY A 148 -8.25 -22.09 9.09
CA GLY A 148 -9.47 -22.47 9.80
C GLY A 148 -10.10 -21.44 10.75
N GLU A 149 -9.42 -20.34 11.09
CA GLU A 149 -9.97 -19.32 12.00
C GLU A 149 -9.84 -17.90 11.44
N GLU A 150 -10.90 -17.12 11.61
CA GLU A 150 -10.88 -15.68 11.38
C GLU A 150 -10.33 -14.97 12.63
N LEU A 151 -9.23 -14.23 12.45
CA LEU A 151 -8.59 -13.47 13.51
C LEU A 151 -8.70 -11.98 13.21
N GLN A 152 -9.20 -11.20 14.18
CA GLN A 152 -9.18 -9.75 14.14
C GLN A 152 -8.49 -9.20 15.39
N GLN A 153 -7.46 -8.38 15.23
CA GLN A 153 -6.70 -7.83 16.36
C GLN A 153 -6.21 -6.39 16.10
N PRO A 154 -6.16 -5.53 17.12
CA PRO A 154 -5.53 -4.23 17.00
C PRO A 154 -4.01 -4.38 16.89
N VAL A 155 -3.38 -3.56 16.06
CA VAL A 155 -1.92 -3.57 15.87
C VAL A 155 -1.33 -2.17 16.02
N ARG A 156 -0.11 -2.11 16.55
CA ARG A 156 0.68 -0.87 16.66
C ARG A 156 1.64 -0.66 15.51
N PHE A 157 1.94 -1.74 14.81
CA PHE A 157 2.72 -1.73 13.59
C PHE A 157 2.35 -2.95 12.74
N THR A 158 2.63 -2.88 11.44
CA THR A 158 2.56 -4.02 10.53
C THR A 158 3.76 -3.99 9.58
N ARG A 159 4.12 -5.12 8.99
CA ARG A 159 5.19 -5.19 7.98
C ARG A 159 4.58 -5.49 6.63
N PHE A 160 4.86 -4.61 5.68
CA PHE A 160 4.50 -4.86 4.29
C PHE A 160 5.66 -5.55 3.60
N LEU A 161 5.37 -6.71 3.02
CA LEU A 161 6.32 -7.54 2.29
C LEU A 161 6.08 -7.38 0.79
N MET A 162 7.13 -7.07 0.05
CA MET A 162 7.14 -6.99 -1.40
C MET A 162 8.02 -8.10 -1.99
N GLU A 163 7.40 -9.07 -2.63
CA GLU A 163 8.09 -10.21 -3.23
C GLU A 163 7.35 -10.72 -4.47
N PRO A 164 8.06 -11.04 -5.57
CA PRO A 164 9.41 -10.58 -5.90
C PRO A 164 9.41 -9.09 -6.34
N VAL A 165 10.50 -8.37 -6.08
CA VAL A 165 10.78 -7.02 -6.57
C VAL A 165 12.03 -7.02 -7.43
N LEU A 166 12.17 -6.18 -8.47
CA LEU A 166 13.34 -6.26 -9.35
C LEU A 166 14.63 -5.67 -8.75
N ASN A 167 14.48 -4.66 -7.90
CA ASN A 167 15.56 -3.91 -7.28
C ASN A 167 15.01 -3.07 -6.11
N GLU A 168 15.89 -2.36 -5.41
CA GLU A 168 15.51 -1.45 -4.32
C GLU A 168 14.74 -0.20 -4.80
N GLU A 169 14.70 0.11 -6.09
CA GLU A 169 14.05 1.33 -6.58
C GLU A 169 12.53 1.27 -6.44
N GLN A 170 11.92 0.10 -6.72
CA GLN A 170 10.47 -0.08 -6.58
C GLN A 170 9.96 0.18 -5.14
N PRO A 171 10.49 -0.48 -4.08
CA PRO A 171 10.04 -0.21 -2.72
C PRO A 171 10.36 1.22 -2.26
N ARG A 172 11.51 1.81 -2.66
CA ARG A 172 11.82 3.21 -2.35
C ARG A 172 10.87 4.18 -3.03
N ARG A 173 10.48 3.90 -4.28
CA ARG A 173 9.46 4.68 -5.01
C ARG A 173 8.11 4.60 -4.31
N LEU A 174 7.70 3.43 -3.83
CA LEU A 174 6.47 3.26 -3.08
C LEU A 174 6.48 4.11 -1.79
N LEU A 175 7.54 4.02 -0.99
CA LEU A 175 7.70 4.85 0.21
C LEU A 175 7.66 6.36 -0.12
N ALA A 176 8.30 6.78 -1.21
CA ALA A 176 8.30 8.18 -1.63
C ALA A 176 6.91 8.67 -2.05
N LEU A 177 6.15 7.82 -2.73
CA LEU A 177 4.77 8.12 -3.13
C LEU A 177 3.84 8.20 -1.93
N LEU A 178 3.97 7.27 -0.96
CA LEU A 178 3.20 7.29 0.29
C LEU A 178 3.47 8.56 1.10
N ASN A 179 4.75 8.91 1.32
CA ASN A 179 5.13 10.14 2.01
C ASN A 179 4.61 11.37 1.26
N GLN A 180 4.75 11.41 -0.07
CA GLN A 180 4.25 12.52 -0.88
C GLN A 180 2.72 12.67 -0.80
N TYR A 181 1.98 11.56 -0.83
CA TYR A 181 0.53 11.57 -0.73
C TYR A 181 0.10 12.05 0.66
N GLN A 182 0.72 11.48 1.71
CA GLN A 182 0.49 11.86 3.09
C GLN A 182 0.72 13.37 3.29
N ASP A 183 1.86 13.88 2.84
CA ASP A 183 2.26 15.29 2.97
C ASP A 183 1.31 16.25 2.24
N LYS A 184 0.77 15.85 1.09
CA LYS A 184 -0.07 16.72 0.26
C LYS A 184 -1.54 16.70 0.64
N TYR A 185 -2.06 15.56 1.10
CA TYR A 185 -3.50 15.33 1.21
C TYR A 185 -3.95 14.87 2.60
N CYS A 186 -3.04 14.39 3.45
CA CYS A 186 -3.38 13.81 4.75
C CYS A 186 -2.71 14.49 5.94
N THR A 187 -1.92 15.55 5.71
CA THR A 187 -1.36 16.39 6.78
C THR A 187 -2.48 17.27 7.35
N LEU A 188 -2.98 16.86 8.52
CA LEU A 188 -3.94 17.57 9.38
C LEU A 188 -5.36 17.71 8.82
N SER A 189 -6.04 16.56 8.73
CA SER A 189 -7.48 16.47 9.01
C SER A 189 -7.71 16.13 10.50
N GLY A 190 -7.28 17.01 11.42
CA GLY A 190 -7.62 16.93 12.86
C GLY A 190 -6.47 16.74 13.83
#